data_AF-A0A5J4YTY8-F1
#
_entry.id   AF-A0A5J4YTY8-F1
#
_cell.length_a   1.000
_cell.length_b   1.000
_cell.length_c   1.000
_cell.angle_alpha   90.00
_cell.angle_beta   90.00
_cell.angle_gamma   90.00
#
_symmetry.space_group_name_H-M   'P 1'
#
loop_
_entity.id
_entity.type
_entity.pdbx_description
1 polymer ?
#
loop_
_entity_poly.entity_id
_entity_poly.type
_entity_poly.pdbx_seq_one_letter_code
_entity_poly.pdbx_strand_id
1 'polypeptide(L)'
;MADDFDFEAPYEPNQVPGDKEVIRQYCQSPVNGRVEWIMAEVRPRHLHAGKDVTDEMEDYVFEQCEKELTPRDEVELIIHSTIGGDGSLFYNVFPQGSTFDREKYDSAVESLVFHSVKNTGKPAFVTVKFAFKTPSTMKPYKVFWRVETSDGNCIEDYSLNA
;
A
#
# COMPACT_ATOMS: atom_id res chain seq x y z
N MET A 1 0.35 24.26 10.72
CA MET A 1 0.49 23.19 11.73
C MET A 1 0.69 21.93 10.92
N ALA A 2 1.87 21.31 11.01
CA ALA A 2 2.04 19.98 10.46
C ALA A 2 1.19 19.09 11.36
N ASP A 3 0.10 18.55 10.82
CA ASP A 3 -0.62 17.49 11.51
C ASP A 3 0.38 16.33 11.62
N ASP A 4 0.83 15.99 12.82
CA ASP A 4 1.61 14.78 13.10
C ASP A 4 0.72 13.60 12.70
N PHE A 5 0.83 13.18 11.43
CA PHE A 5 0.07 12.05 10.92
C PHE A 5 0.76 10.79 11.41
N ASP A 6 0.24 10.24 12.51
CA ASP A 6 0.81 9.03 13.08
C ASP A 6 0.59 7.85 12.12
N PHE A 7 1.68 7.17 11.79
CA PHE A 7 1.70 5.93 11.01
C PHE A 7 1.30 4.70 11.84
N GLU A 8 0.84 4.90 13.08
CA GLU A 8 0.16 3.89 13.86
C GLU A 8 -1.10 3.36 13.16
N ALA A 9 -1.32 2.07 13.36
CA ALA A 9 -2.50 1.34 12.93
C ALA A 9 -3.75 1.96 13.56
N PRO A 10 -4.82 2.23 12.78
CA PRO A 10 -6.04 2.84 13.32
C PRO A 10 -6.82 1.90 14.26
N TYR A 11 -6.60 0.59 14.14
CA TYR A 11 -7.25 -0.48 14.91
C TYR A 11 -6.25 -1.61 15.19
N GLU A 12 -6.69 -2.67 15.88
CA GLU A 12 -5.88 -3.88 16.05
C GLU A 12 -5.59 -4.52 14.67
N PRO A 13 -4.32 -4.66 14.27
CA PRO A 13 -3.98 -5.12 12.93
C PRO A 13 -4.13 -6.64 12.80
N ASN A 14 -4.71 -7.06 11.68
CA ASN A 14 -4.68 -8.45 11.25
C ASN A 14 -3.23 -8.86 10.96
N GLN A 15 -2.82 -10.01 11.49
CA GLN A 15 -1.50 -10.58 11.23
C GLN A 15 -1.56 -11.48 10.00
N VAL A 16 -0.65 -11.28 9.06
CA VAL A 16 -0.47 -12.18 7.91
C VAL A 16 0.57 -13.24 8.30
N PRO A 17 0.18 -14.50 8.48
CA PRO A 17 1.10 -15.53 8.91
C PRO A 17 2.03 -15.94 7.76
N GLY A 18 3.26 -16.27 8.14
CA GLY A 18 4.24 -16.86 7.23
C GLY A 18 5.18 -15.85 6.61
N ASP A 19 6.23 -16.42 6.03
CA ASP A 19 7.45 -15.70 5.64
C ASP A 19 7.50 -15.34 4.14
N LYS A 20 6.52 -15.82 3.37
CA LYS A 20 6.47 -15.67 1.91
C LYS A 20 5.88 -14.34 1.48
N GLU A 21 4.89 -13.86 2.23
CA GLU A 21 4.25 -12.57 1.98
C GLU A 21 5.14 -11.41 2.41
N VAL A 22 5.05 -10.30 1.68
CA VAL A 22 5.70 -9.04 2.06
C VAL A 22 4.88 -8.31 3.12
N ILE A 23 3.56 -8.25 2.95
CA ILE A 23 2.67 -7.63 3.94
C ILE A 23 2.65 -8.51 5.18
N ARG A 24 2.99 -7.91 6.33
CA ARG A 24 3.00 -8.58 7.63
C ARG A 24 1.73 -8.28 8.42
N GLN A 25 1.21 -7.06 8.26
CA GLN A 25 0.08 -6.58 9.02
C GLN A 25 -0.78 -5.66 8.16
N TYR A 26 -2.09 -5.68 8.40
CA TYR A 26 -3.02 -4.74 7.76
C TYR A 26 -4.22 -4.47 8.66
N CYS A 27 -4.84 -3.30 8.51
CA CYS A 27 -6.10 -2.95 9.13
C CYS A 27 -7.19 -2.79 8.08
N GLN A 28 -8.37 -3.31 8.41
CA GLN A 28 -9.59 -3.05 7.67
C GLN A 28 -10.52 -2.19 8.51
N SER A 29 -11.30 -1.35 7.84
CA SER A 29 -12.36 -0.61 8.49
C SER A 29 -13.43 -1.57 9.01
N PRO A 30 -13.82 -1.49 10.29
CA PRO A 30 -14.92 -2.31 10.81
C PRO A 30 -16.28 -1.93 10.22
N VAL A 31 -16.39 -0.78 9.54
CA VAL A 31 -17.64 -0.27 8.97
C VAL A 31 -17.95 -0.92 7.63
N ASN A 32 -16.96 -1.06 6.76
CA ASN A 32 -17.16 -1.49 5.37
C ASN A 32 -16.03 -2.35 4.80
N GLY A 33 -15.08 -2.79 5.63
CA GLY A 33 -14.05 -3.76 5.23
C GLY A 33 -12.94 -3.22 4.33
N ARG A 34 -12.93 -1.93 3.97
CA ARG A 34 -11.85 -1.33 3.17
C ARG A 34 -10.52 -1.37 3.92
N VAL A 35 -9.41 -1.46 3.18
CA VAL A 35 -8.06 -1.37 3.75
C VAL A 35 -7.78 0.07 4.16
N GLU A 36 -7.36 0.28 5.40
CA GLU A 36 -7.00 1.63 5.89
C GLU A 36 -5.51 1.79 6.14
N TRP A 37 -4.81 0.68 6.37
CA TRP A 37 -3.42 0.67 6.76
C TRP A 37 -2.79 -0.67 6.44
N ILE A 38 -1.53 -0.66 5.99
CA ILE A 38 -0.71 -1.86 5.85
C ILE A 38 0.70 -1.60 6.35
N MET A 39 1.37 -2.66 6.80
CA MET A 39 2.81 -2.69 7.05
C MET A 39 3.41 -3.90 6.36
N ALA A 40 4.42 -3.61 5.55
CA ALA A 40 5.17 -4.54 4.72
C ALA A 40 6.61 -4.64 5.20
N GLU A 41 7.16 -5.84 5.13
CA GLU A 41 8.58 -6.13 5.34
C GLU A 41 9.14 -6.75 4.05
N VAL A 42 9.87 -5.95 3.30
CA VAL A 42 10.53 -6.38 2.06
C VAL A 42 11.90 -6.95 2.39
N ARG A 43 12.15 -8.19 1.98
CA ARG A 43 13.42 -8.91 2.16
C ARG A 43 14.00 -9.25 0.79
N PRO A 44 15.31 -9.56 0.68
CA PRO A 44 15.92 -9.88 -0.61
C PRO A 44 15.21 -10.98 -1.40
N ARG A 45 14.65 -11.98 -0.71
CA ARG A 45 13.90 -13.08 -1.32
C ARG A 45 12.54 -12.69 -1.92
N HIS A 46 12.02 -11.51 -1.58
CA HIS A 46 10.73 -11.02 -2.08
C HIS A 46 10.87 -10.25 -3.40
N LEU A 47 12.08 -9.75 -3.71
CA LEU A 47 12.31 -8.99 -4.93
C LEU A 47 11.96 -9.82 -6.17
N HIS A 48 11.10 -9.27 -7.02
CA HIS A 48 10.54 -9.91 -8.22
C HIS A 48 9.76 -11.22 -7.98
N ALA A 49 9.35 -11.50 -6.74
CA ALA A 49 8.53 -12.67 -6.40
C ALA A 49 7.02 -12.34 -6.36
N GLY A 50 6.66 -11.08 -6.58
CA GLY A 50 5.29 -10.60 -6.53
C GLY A 50 4.46 -11.02 -7.73
N LYS A 51 3.18 -10.68 -7.68
CA LYS A 51 2.21 -10.93 -8.76
C LYS A 51 1.46 -9.65 -9.06
N ASP A 52 1.16 -9.43 -10.32
CA ASP A 52 0.35 -8.30 -10.75
C ASP A 52 -1.12 -8.47 -10.30
N VAL A 53 -1.90 -7.40 -10.41
CA VAL A 53 -3.34 -7.43 -10.10
C VAL A 53 -4.02 -8.45 -11.02
N THR A 54 -4.91 -9.26 -10.46
CA THR A 54 -5.70 -10.24 -11.22
C THR A 54 -7.06 -9.66 -11.58
N ASP A 55 -7.64 -10.06 -12.70
CA ASP A 55 -9.00 -9.65 -13.13
C ASP A 55 -10.05 -9.82 -12.00
N GLU A 56 -10.00 -10.93 -11.25
CA GLU A 56 -10.88 -11.16 -10.09
C GLU A 56 -10.78 -10.07 -9.02
N MET A 57 -9.58 -9.53 -8.83
CA MET A 57 -9.31 -8.50 -7.84
C MET A 57 -9.68 -7.11 -8.37
N GLU A 58 -9.50 -6.86 -9.67
CA GLU A 58 -10.02 -5.67 -10.34
C GLU A 58 -11.55 -5.61 -10.21
N ASP A 59 -12.23 -6.70 -10.58
CA ASP A 59 -13.69 -6.83 -10.48
C ASP A 59 -14.18 -6.61 -9.04
N TYR A 60 -13.49 -7.23 -8.06
CA TYR A 60 -13.79 -7.03 -6.64
C TYR A 60 -13.70 -5.55 -6.24
N VAL A 61 -12.59 -4.87 -6.56
CA VAL A 61 -12.41 -3.45 -6.21
C VAL A 61 -13.44 -2.57 -6.91
N PHE A 62 -13.75 -2.85 -8.17
CA PHE A 62 -14.76 -2.13 -8.93
C PHE A 62 -16.17 -2.30 -8.35
N GLU A 63 -16.55 -3.51 -7.95
CA GLU A 63 -17.83 -3.77 -7.27
C GLU A 63 -17.91 -3.01 -5.94
N GLN A 64 -16.84 -3.04 -5.14
CA GLN A 64 -16.80 -2.35 -3.85
C GLN A 64 -16.88 -0.82 -3.99
N CYS A 65 -16.31 -0.25 -5.07
CA CYS A 65 -16.18 1.19 -5.24
C CYS A 65 -17.10 1.79 -6.32
N GLU A 66 -18.09 1.03 -6.82
CA GLU A 66 -18.93 1.36 -8.00
C GLU A 66 -19.42 2.82 -8.03
N LYS A 67 -19.85 3.36 -6.88
CA LYS A 67 -20.42 4.71 -6.77
C LYS A 67 -19.40 5.85 -6.73
N GLU A 68 -18.13 5.51 -6.57
CA GLU A 68 -17.04 6.46 -6.30
C GLU A 68 -16.00 6.49 -7.42
N LEU A 69 -16.04 5.50 -8.31
CA LEU A 69 -15.11 5.35 -9.42
C LEU A 69 -15.46 6.27 -10.59
N THR A 70 -14.41 6.72 -11.26
CA THR A 70 -14.48 7.40 -12.54
C THR A 70 -14.01 6.47 -13.66
N PRO A 71 -14.38 6.69 -14.94
CA PRO A 71 -13.90 5.88 -16.06
C PRO A 71 -12.39 5.89 -16.30
N ARG A 72 -11.63 6.68 -15.52
CA ARG A 72 -10.17 6.78 -15.58
C ARG A 72 -9.50 6.22 -14.33
N ASP A 73 -10.28 5.67 -13.41
CA ASP A 73 -9.74 5.03 -12.24
C ASP A 73 -9.28 3.61 -12.61
N GLU A 74 -8.17 3.20 -12.02
CA GLU A 74 -7.54 1.91 -12.22
C GLU A 74 -7.43 1.19 -10.86
N VAL A 75 -7.18 -0.11 -10.88
CA VAL A 75 -6.90 -0.88 -9.67
C VAL A 75 -5.42 -1.16 -9.62
N GLU A 76 -4.78 -0.76 -8.53
CA GLU A 76 -3.33 -0.73 -8.42
C GLU A 76 -2.85 -1.39 -7.14
N LEU A 77 -1.59 -1.82 -7.17
CA LEU A 77 -0.95 -2.45 -6.02
C LEU A 77 -0.51 -1.40 -5.01
N ILE A 78 -0.76 -1.65 -3.73
CA ILE A 78 -0.23 -0.82 -2.64
C ILE A 78 1.27 -1.08 -2.49
N ILE A 79 1.66 -2.35 -2.44
CA ILE A 79 3.05 -2.81 -2.53
C ILE A 79 3.22 -3.47 -3.89
N HIS A 80 4.10 -2.93 -4.72
CA HIS A 80 4.25 -3.37 -6.10
C HIS A 80 4.90 -4.76 -6.24
N SER A 81 4.63 -5.43 -7.35
CA SER A 81 5.07 -6.80 -7.63
C SER A 81 6.60 -6.94 -7.69
N THR A 82 7.30 -5.88 -8.10
CA THR A 82 8.78 -5.82 -8.14
C THR A 82 9.43 -5.95 -6.77
N ILE A 83 8.77 -5.50 -5.71
CA ILE A 83 9.24 -5.64 -4.32
C ILE A 83 8.51 -6.77 -3.56
N GLY A 84 7.72 -7.57 -4.27
CA GLY A 84 7.14 -8.81 -3.77
C GLY A 84 5.68 -8.72 -3.32
N GLY A 85 4.97 -7.64 -3.66
CA GLY A 85 3.53 -7.58 -3.43
C GLY A 85 2.76 -8.54 -4.35
N ASP A 86 1.69 -9.14 -3.83
CA ASP A 86 0.83 -10.07 -4.55
C ASP A 86 -0.52 -9.41 -4.82
N GLY A 87 -0.86 -9.24 -6.11
CA GLY A 87 -2.10 -8.62 -6.57
C GLY A 87 -3.34 -9.50 -6.51
N SER A 88 -3.20 -10.77 -6.11
CA SER A 88 -4.34 -11.64 -5.79
C SER A 88 -4.86 -11.44 -4.36
N LEU A 89 -4.25 -10.53 -3.58
CA LEU A 89 -4.62 -10.26 -2.20
C LEU A 89 -5.44 -8.97 -2.10
N PHE A 90 -6.66 -9.07 -1.59
CA PHE A 90 -7.55 -7.91 -1.44
C PHE A 90 -6.94 -6.78 -0.59
N TYR A 91 -6.04 -7.12 0.34
CA TYR A 91 -5.38 -6.16 1.22
C TYR A 91 -4.13 -5.51 0.62
N ASN A 92 -3.77 -5.85 -0.63
CA ASN A 92 -2.66 -5.25 -1.37
C ASN A 92 -3.11 -4.49 -2.62
N VAL A 93 -4.41 -4.26 -2.79
CA VAL A 93 -4.96 -3.51 -3.92
C VAL A 93 -5.76 -2.30 -3.45
N PHE A 94 -5.81 -1.26 -4.27
CA PHE A 94 -6.66 -0.10 -4.02
C PHE A 94 -7.12 0.54 -5.34
N PRO A 95 -8.27 1.22 -5.34
CA PRO A 95 -8.69 2.04 -6.48
C PRO A 95 -7.83 3.30 -6.54
N GLN A 96 -7.08 3.45 -7.63
CA GLN A 96 -6.25 4.61 -7.92
C GLN A 96 -7.00 5.59 -8.82
N GLY A 97 -7.13 6.81 -8.35
CA GLY A 97 -7.67 7.93 -9.09
C GLY A 97 -6.69 8.49 -10.12
N SER A 98 -7.24 9.06 -11.20
CA SER A 98 -6.44 9.64 -12.29
C SER A 98 -5.52 10.80 -11.88
N THR A 99 -5.64 11.31 -10.65
CA THR A 99 -4.78 12.38 -10.11
C THR A 99 -3.66 11.85 -9.21
N PHE A 100 -3.54 10.53 -9.06
CA PHE A 100 -2.46 9.91 -8.32
C PHE A 100 -1.14 10.03 -9.09
N ASP A 101 -0.12 10.55 -8.40
CA ASP A 101 1.22 10.71 -8.94
C ASP A 101 1.98 9.38 -8.78
N ARG A 102 1.76 8.47 -9.73
CA ARG A 102 2.35 7.12 -9.74
C ARG A 102 3.87 7.17 -9.82
N GLU A 103 4.42 8.09 -10.61
CA GLU A 103 5.87 8.27 -10.77
C GLU A 103 6.51 8.69 -9.44
N LYS A 104 5.86 9.61 -8.71
CA LYS A 104 6.34 10.00 -7.38
C LYS A 104 6.26 8.85 -6.38
N TYR A 105 5.18 8.06 -6.40
CA TYR A 105 5.07 6.89 -5.51
C TYR A 105 6.13 5.83 -5.81
N ASP A 106 6.31 5.45 -7.08
CA ASP A 106 7.32 4.48 -7.50
C ASP A 106 8.73 4.94 -7.09
N SER A 107 9.11 6.17 -7.44
CA SER A 107 10.44 6.69 -7.13
C SER A 107 10.71 6.78 -5.61
N ALA A 108 9.73 7.23 -4.83
CA ALA A 108 9.92 7.49 -3.40
C ALA A 108 9.77 6.25 -2.51
N VAL A 109 8.96 5.27 -2.93
CA VAL A 109 8.68 4.06 -2.16
C VAL A 109 9.32 2.85 -2.81
N GLU A 110 8.89 2.49 -4.01
CA GLU A 110 9.18 1.19 -4.60
C GLU A 110 10.63 1.07 -5.04
N SER A 111 11.11 2.05 -5.80
CA SER A 111 12.50 2.14 -6.27
C SER A 111 13.48 2.28 -5.10
N LEU A 112 13.15 3.11 -4.10
CA LEU A 112 13.96 3.27 -2.89
C LEU A 112 14.12 1.96 -2.13
N VAL A 113 13.00 1.28 -1.85
CA VAL A 113 12.97 0.01 -1.13
C VAL A 113 13.71 -1.05 -1.92
N PHE A 114 13.43 -1.16 -3.22
CA PHE A 114 14.09 -2.12 -4.10
C PHE A 114 15.61 -1.96 -4.06
N HIS A 115 16.11 -0.75 -4.26
CA HIS A 115 17.55 -0.49 -4.28
C HIS A 115 18.18 -0.68 -2.90
N SER A 116 17.52 -0.25 -1.82
CA SER A 116 18.02 -0.45 -0.45
C SER A 116 18.18 -1.93 -0.13
N VAL A 117 17.13 -2.74 -0.35
CA VAL A 117 17.15 -4.18 -0.07
C VAL A 117 18.15 -4.90 -0.96
N LYS A 118 18.18 -4.58 -2.26
CA LYS A 118 19.09 -5.20 -3.23
C LYS A 118 20.56 -4.92 -2.92
N ASN A 119 20.90 -3.69 -2.54
CA ASN A 119 22.29 -3.29 -2.33
C ASN A 119 22.82 -3.70 -0.95
N THR A 120 21.97 -3.71 0.07
CA THR A 120 22.39 -4.01 1.46
C THR A 120 22.20 -5.47 1.85
N GLY A 121 21.30 -6.19 1.16
CA GLY A 121 20.88 -7.54 1.55
C GLY A 121 20.05 -7.60 2.85
N LYS A 122 19.64 -6.45 3.38
CA LYS A 122 18.86 -6.33 4.61
C LYS A 122 17.40 -5.97 4.32
N PRO A 123 16.47 -6.24 5.24
CA PRO A 123 15.08 -5.88 5.06
C PRO A 123 14.85 -4.36 5.06
N ALA A 124 13.77 -3.92 4.40
CA ALA A 124 13.20 -2.59 4.53
C ALA A 124 11.72 -2.70 4.90
N PHE A 125 11.21 -1.72 5.64
CA PHE A 125 9.82 -1.68 6.08
C PHE A 125 9.09 -0.57 5.35
N VAL A 126 7.86 -0.86 4.92
CA VAL A 126 6.97 0.11 4.27
C VAL A 126 5.66 0.11 5.02
N THR A 127 5.26 1.27 5.52
CA THR A 127 3.95 1.47 6.12
C THR A 127 3.14 2.39 5.22
N VAL A 128 1.94 1.98 4.84
CA VAL A 128 1.03 2.78 4.01
C VAL A 128 -0.27 2.98 4.77
N LYS A 129 -0.78 4.20 4.77
CA LYS A 129 -2.03 4.59 5.41
C LYS A 129 -2.90 5.38 4.44
N PHE A 130 -4.18 5.05 4.39
CA PHE A 130 -5.14 5.70 3.53
C PHE A 130 -6.01 6.66 4.33
N ALA A 131 -6.34 7.81 3.74
CA ALA A 131 -7.39 8.68 4.27
C ALA A 131 -8.62 8.66 3.37
N PHE A 132 -9.78 8.68 4.02
CA PHE A 132 -11.10 8.61 3.41
C PHE A 132 -11.93 9.82 3.80
N LYS A 133 -12.78 10.30 2.88
CA LYS A 133 -13.59 11.51 3.13
C LYS A 133 -14.63 11.29 4.22
N THR A 134 -15.17 10.07 4.30
CA THR A 134 -16.19 9.69 5.28
C THR A 134 -16.00 8.23 5.70
N PRO A 135 -16.58 7.79 6.83
CA PRO A 135 -16.52 6.41 7.28
C PRO A 135 -17.12 5.38 6.31
N SER A 136 -17.98 5.80 5.36
CA SER A 136 -18.58 4.90 4.37
C SER A 136 -17.87 4.89 3.01
N THR A 137 -16.97 5.83 2.76
CA THR A 137 -16.27 5.97 1.46
C THR A 137 -15.34 4.80 1.21
N MET A 138 -15.41 4.13 0.05
CA MET A 138 -14.55 2.98 -0.27
C MET A 138 -13.23 3.38 -0.93
N LYS A 139 -13.23 4.46 -1.72
CA LYS A 139 -12.06 5.00 -2.41
C LYS A 139 -11.31 5.98 -1.51
N PRO A 140 -9.99 5.79 -1.28
CA PRO A 140 -9.20 6.77 -0.55
C PRO A 140 -9.12 8.08 -1.34
N TYR A 141 -8.95 9.21 -0.65
CA TYR A 141 -8.62 10.48 -1.31
C TYR A 141 -7.15 10.86 -1.13
N LYS A 142 -6.44 10.22 -0.19
CA LYS A 142 -5.01 10.40 0.04
C LYS A 142 -4.32 9.11 0.44
N VAL A 143 -3.08 8.96 0.01
CA VAL A 143 -2.14 7.94 0.47
C VAL A 143 -1.00 8.60 1.24
N PHE A 144 -0.70 8.07 2.42
CA PHE A 144 0.45 8.39 3.25
C PHE A 144 1.36 7.18 3.31
N TRP A 145 2.67 7.39 3.26
CA TRP A 145 3.61 6.29 3.33
C TRP A 145 4.85 6.65 4.15
N ARG A 146 5.44 5.63 4.77
CA ARG A 146 6.71 5.69 5.48
C ARG A 146 7.57 4.51 5.04
N VAL A 147 8.82 4.79 4.70
CA VAL A 147 9.83 3.79 4.37
C VAL A 147 10.94 3.87 5.41
N GLU A 148 11.23 2.74 6.03
CA GLU A 148 12.36 2.57 6.94
C GLU A 148 13.35 1.58 6.34
N THR A 149 14.52 2.08 5.96
CA THR A 149 15.59 1.25 5.40
C THR A 149 16.61 0.86 6.47
N SER A 150 17.27 -0.28 6.25
CA SER A 150 18.21 -0.87 7.20
C SER A 150 19.47 -0.06 7.52
N ASP A 151 19.76 0.97 6.72
CA ASP A 151 20.85 1.94 6.92
C ASP A 151 20.43 3.11 7.82
N GLY A 152 19.19 3.09 8.35
CA GLY A 152 18.67 4.09 9.27
C GLY A 152 18.00 5.28 8.58
N ASN A 153 17.86 5.27 7.24
CA ASN A 153 17.04 6.28 6.58
C ASN A 153 15.56 5.98 6.85
N CYS A 154 14.86 7.01 7.30
CA CYS A 154 13.41 7.03 7.41
C CYS A 154 12.91 8.13 6.49
N ILE A 155 12.16 7.77 5.45
CA ILE A 155 11.54 8.71 4.53
C ILE A 155 10.04 8.59 4.70
N GLU A 156 9.38 9.71 4.93
CA GLU A 156 7.93 9.82 5.02
C GLU A 156 7.49 10.98 4.14
N ASP A 157 6.40 10.78 3.41
CA ASP A 157 5.76 11.87 2.66
C ASP A 157 4.25 11.85 2.89
N TYR A 158 3.71 13.04 2.87
CA TYR A 158 2.37 13.37 3.31
C TYR A 158 1.58 13.80 2.10
N SER A 159 0.81 12.86 1.55
CA SER A 159 -0.26 13.01 0.57
C SER A 159 0.12 13.03 -0.91
N LEU A 160 -0.07 11.86 -1.52
CA LEU A 160 -0.49 11.76 -2.90
C LEU A 160 -2.01 11.76 -2.95
N ASN A 161 -2.62 12.44 -3.92
CA ASN A 161 -4.06 12.34 -4.16
C ASN A 161 -4.34 10.92 -4.64
N ALA A 162 -5.14 10.18 -3.88
CA ALA A 162 -5.48 8.81 -4.25
C ALA A 162 -6.58 8.74 -5.30
#